data_AF-A0A1Y4W577-F1
#
_entry.id   AF-A0A1Y4W577-F1
#
_cell.length_a   1.000
_cell.length_b   1.000
_cell.length_c   1.000
_cell.angle_alpha   90.00
_cell.angle_beta   90.00
_cell.angle_gamma   90.00
#
_symmetry.space_group_name_H-M   'P 1'
#
loop_
_entity.id
_entity.type
_entity.pdbx_description
1 polymer ?
#
loop_
_entity_poly.entity_id
_entity_poly.type
_entity_poly.pdbx_seq_one_letter_code
_entity_poly.pdbx_strand_id
1 'polypeptide(L)'
;MKIFYVSSYGKHHDKGIYIMKFDEKTLEMKRIQQIETQDYPSYMICNDHTLYVAYKNANSHSYGGGLGSFSIYKDELILNNNYHSSGRSYTHLCVDQNNRYLFAANYHVGATASYQLENSIITQKICAVHHVGLGPDLLKRQTGPHAHYVGITPDQEFVYSVDLGADKVVMYRYSQGVLLEDPHYTLNIVPGSGPRHMIFSHDGRFAYLVNEIANNIMVFKYYQGHFQLIQAIHCIPRHFKGFSSAAAIRLSHSGNHLFVSNRGHDSIAMYRVNKESGKISLLYMVHTKKDPRDFQIVDDRYLIIACQGSNLLQVMTFNEDTEELVLSDSSIEIPEPVCVAFE
;
A
#
# COMPACT_ATOMS: atom_id res chain seq x y z
N MET A 1 6.36 18.45 15.73
CA MET A 1 5.04 17.81 15.54
C MET A 1 4.86 17.59 14.06
N LYS A 2 4.48 16.38 13.67
CA LYS A 2 4.23 16.01 12.27
C LYS A 2 2.75 15.81 12.03
N ILE A 3 2.27 16.25 10.87
CA ILE A 3 0.89 16.00 10.44
C ILE A 3 0.89 14.72 9.61
N PHE A 4 -0.14 13.92 9.78
CA PHE A 4 -0.37 12.74 8.96
C PHE A 4 -1.84 12.47 8.80
N TYR A 5 -2.17 11.66 7.80
CA TYR A 5 -3.54 11.37 7.41
C TYR A 5 -3.82 9.88 7.57
N VAL A 6 -5.00 9.55 8.08
CA VAL A 6 -5.44 8.17 8.26
C VAL A 6 -6.76 7.95 7.56
N SER A 7 -6.81 6.96 6.68
CA SER A 7 -8.07 6.55 6.07
C SER A 7 -8.75 5.49 6.92
N SER A 8 -10.07 5.57 7.02
CA SER A 8 -10.88 4.73 7.90
C SER A 8 -12.09 4.15 7.17
N TYR A 9 -12.35 2.86 7.43
CA TYR A 9 -13.57 2.17 7.04
C TYR A 9 -14.68 2.20 8.11
N GLY A 10 -14.59 3.12 9.08
CA GLY A 10 -15.57 3.27 10.15
C GLY A 10 -17.02 3.26 9.66
N LYS A 11 -17.93 2.71 10.47
CA LYS A 11 -19.34 2.61 10.07
C LYS A 11 -20.04 3.96 10.21
N HIS A 12 -21.13 4.16 9.46
CA HIS A 12 -21.95 5.37 9.55
C HIS A 12 -21.12 6.65 9.35
N HIS A 13 -21.08 7.52 10.36
CA HIS A 13 -20.36 8.80 10.36
C HIS A 13 -18.89 8.67 10.75
N ASP A 14 -18.38 7.46 11.01
CA ASP A 14 -16.98 7.23 11.36
C ASP A 14 -16.09 6.91 10.16
N LYS A 15 -16.65 6.74 8.94
CA LYS A 15 -15.83 6.62 7.73
C LYS A 15 -15.22 7.97 7.38
N GLY A 16 -14.02 7.95 6.81
CA GLY A 16 -13.43 9.16 6.25
C GLY A 16 -11.93 9.24 6.43
N ILE A 17 -11.45 10.48 6.33
CA ILE A 17 -10.05 10.84 6.45
C ILE A 17 -9.88 11.57 7.78
N TYR A 18 -8.99 11.05 8.61
CA TYR A 18 -8.62 11.63 9.89
C TYR A 18 -7.31 12.39 9.73
N ILE A 19 -7.32 13.67 10.09
CA ILE A 19 -6.12 14.51 10.16
C ILE A 19 -5.56 14.39 11.57
N MET A 20 -4.31 13.97 11.66
CA MET A 20 -3.66 13.61 12.91
C MET A 20 -2.38 14.42 13.09
N LYS A 21 -2.00 14.65 14.36
CA LYS A 21 -0.71 15.20 14.77
C LYS A 21 0.04 14.17 15.58
N PHE A 22 1.32 13.98 15.29
CA PHE A 22 2.24 13.16 16.04
C PHE A 22 3.32 14.03 16.71
N ASP A 23 3.47 13.89 18.02
CA ASP A 23 4.57 14.49 18.79
C ASP A 23 5.67 13.45 19.01
N GLU A 24 6.80 13.62 18.32
CA GLU A 24 7.94 12.70 18.37
C GLU A 24 8.64 12.67 19.75
N LYS A 25 8.46 13.70 20.59
CA LYS A 25 9.08 13.76 21.92
C LYS A 25 8.30 12.95 22.95
N THR A 26 6.98 13.00 22.89
CA THR A 26 6.09 12.31 23.84
C THR A 26 5.50 11.02 23.28
N LEU A 27 5.66 10.79 21.97
CA LEU A 27 5.01 9.75 21.18
C LEU A 27 3.48 9.88 21.11
N GLU A 28 2.91 10.99 21.58
CA GLU A 28 1.46 11.19 21.57
C GLU A 28 0.93 11.45 20.16
N MET A 29 -0.21 10.83 19.84
CA MET A 29 -1.01 11.13 18.66
C MET A 29 -2.26 11.91 19.06
N LYS A 30 -2.63 12.93 18.29
CA LYS A 30 -3.83 13.73 18.51
C LYS A 30 -4.65 13.84 17.23
N ARG A 31 -5.95 13.59 17.33
CA ARG A 31 -6.90 13.84 16.23
C ARG A 31 -7.19 15.33 16.14
N ILE A 32 -6.90 15.94 15.00
CA ILE A 32 -7.23 17.35 14.71
C ILE A 32 -8.66 17.44 14.18
N GLN A 33 -8.95 16.66 13.14
CA GLN A 33 -10.21 16.72 12.41
C GLN A 33 -10.51 15.36 11.79
N GLN A 34 -11.80 15.13 11.54
CA GLN A 34 -12.28 14.09 10.66
C GLN A 34 -13.04 14.74 9.50
N ILE A 35 -12.78 14.25 8.29
CA ILE A 35 -13.55 14.58 7.10
C ILE A 35 -14.34 13.33 6.72
N GLU A 36 -15.66 13.36 6.93
CA GLU A 36 -16.54 12.29 6.47
C GLU A 36 -16.53 12.27 4.93
N THR A 37 -16.32 11.09 4.36
CA THR A 37 -16.35 10.87 2.91
C THR A 37 -17.58 10.07 2.53
N GLN A 38 -18.09 10.24 1.30
CA GLN A 38 -19.26 9.49 0.84
C GLN A 38 -18.97 7.98 0.75
N ASP A 39 -17.82 7.63 0.18
CA ASP A 39 -17.32 6.27 0.03
C ASP A 39 -16.16 6.00 0.98
N TYR A 40 -15.79 4.74 1.16
CA TYR A 40 -14.75 4.34 2.09
C TYR A 40 -13.35 4.65 1.54
N PRO A 41 -12.55 5.54 2.15
CA PRO A 41 -11.20 5.83 1.68
C PRO A 41 -10.30 4.63 2.00
N SER A 42 -9.83 3.96 0.96
CA SER A 42 -9.16 2.66 1.03
C SER A 42 -7.64 2.78 1.10
N TYR A 43 -7.09 3.80 0.45
CA TYR A 43 -5.66 4.06 0.38
C TYR A 43 -5.42 5.53 0.04
N MET A 44 -4.31 6.08 0.52
CA MET A 44 -3.94 7.47 0.28
C MET A 44 -2.44 7.60 0.02
N ILE A 45 -2.09 8.58 -0.80
CA ILE A 45 -0.69 9.01 -1.00
C ILE A 45 -0.64 10.53 -0.95
N CYS A 46 0.42 11.07 -0.34
CA CYS A 46 0.76 12.48 -0.45
C CYS A 46 1.76 12.66 -1.58
N ASN A 47 1.59 13.72 -2.36
CA ASN A 47 2.50 14.12 -3.43
C ASN A 47 2.35 15.62 -3.68
N ASP A 48 3.43 16.39 -3.56
CA ASP A 48 3.47 17.85 -3.78
C ASP A 48 2.31 18.61 -3.13
N HIS A 49 2.23 18.56 -1.79
CA HIS A 49 1.16 19.21 -1.01
C HIS A 49 -0.26 18.79 -1.44
N THR A 50 -0.41 17.62 -2.06
CA THR A 50 -1.71 17.06 -2.48
C THR A 50 -1.88 15.67 -1.90
N LEU A 51 -3.04 15.42 -1.29
CA LEU A 51 -3.47 14.10 -0.85
C LEU A 51 -4.38 13.48 -1.92
N TYR A 52 -3.90 12.43 -2.57
CA TYR A 52 -4.72 11.62 -3.47
C TYR A 52 -5.32 10.43 -2.71
N VAL A 53 -6.59 10.15 -2.98
CA VAL A 53 -7.39 9.18 -2.22
C VAL A 53 -8.02 8.17 -3.16
N ALA A 54 -7.84 6.88 -2.88
CA ALA A 54 -8.59 5.80 -3.50
C ALA A 54 -9.83 5.51 -2.67
N TYR A 55 -10.97 5.30 -3.33
CA TYR A 55 -12.22 4.95 -2.66
C TYR A 55 -12.69 3.52 -2.97
N LYS A 56 -13.09 2.83 -1.91
CA LYS A 56 -13.91 1.62 -1.89
C LYS A 56 -15.39 2.00 -1.82
N ASN A 57 -16.18 1.39 -2.71
CA ASN A 57 -17.62 1.64 -2.75
C ASN A 57 -18.27 1.26 -1.40
N ALA A 58 -18.97 2.21 -0.79
CA ALA A 58 -19.70 2.03 0.46
C ALA A 58 -21.16 1.59 0.27
N ASN A 59 -21.66 1.62 -0.97
CA ASN A 59 -23.04 1.31 -1.30
C ASN A 59 -23.19 -0.10 -1.92
N SER A 60 -24.38 -0.68 -1.77
CA SER A 60 -24.77 -1.92 -2.46
C SER A 60 -24.92 -1.75 -3.98
N HIS A 61 -25.07 -0.51 -4.45
CA HIS A 61 -25.24 -0.16 -5.86
C HIS A 61 -23.89 0.01 -6.58
N SER A 62 -23.84 -0.19 -7.90
CA SER A 62 -22.61 -0.19 -8.71
C SER A 62 -21.94 1.18 -8.92
N TYR A 63 -22.51 2.28 -8.43
CA TYR A 63 -22.09 3.64 -8.79
C TYR A 63 -21.11 4.32 -7.81
N GLY A 64 -20.77 3.68 -6.68
CA GLY A 64 -19.82 4.23 -5.70
C GLY A 64 -18.37 3.81 -5.92
N GLY A 65 -17.47 4.37 -5.11
CA GLY A 65 -16.03 4.32 -5.26
C GLY A 65 -15.52 5.44 -6.17
N GLY A 66 -14.26 5.31 -6.60
CA GLY A 66 -13.60 6.33 -7.42
C GLY A 66 -12.32 6.83 -6.79
N LEU A 67 -11.95 8.05 -7.14
CA LEU A 67 -10.73 8.72 -6.70
C LEU A 67 -11.05 10.11 -6.14
N GLY A 68 -10.22 10.61 -5.25
CA GLY A 68 -10.32 11.96 -4.71
C GLY A 68 -8.97 12.65 -4.70
N SER A 69 -9.00 13.97 -4.69
CA SER A 69 -7.83 14.82 -4.51
C SER A 69 -8.16 15.94 -3.53
N PHE A 70 -7.24 16.20 -2.59
CA PHE A 70 -7.32 17.29 -1.63
C PHE A 70 -6.00 18.06 -1.64
N SER A 71 -6.07 19.39 -1.65
CA SER A 71 -4.91 20.24 -1.39
C SER A 71 -4.63 20.27 0.10
N ILE A 72 -3.37 20.08 0.47
CA ILE A 72 -2.87 20.18 1.84
C ILE A 72 -2.47 21.64 2.09
N TYR A 73 -3.13 22.30 3.03
CA TYR A 73 -2.78 23.66 3.43
C TYR A 73 -2.74 23.74 4.95
N LYS A 74 -1.53 23.82 5.51
CA LYS A 74 -1.29 23.75 6.96
C LYS A 74 -1.89 22.46 7.55
N ASP A 75 -2.84 22.59 8.47
CA ASP A 75 -3.53 21.49 9.14
C ASP A 75 -4.87 21.13 8.46
N GLU A 76 -5.15 21.66 7.27
CA GLU A 76 -6.43 21.50 6.58
C GLU A 76 -6.28 20.73 5.26
N LEU A 77 -7.34 20.01 4.90
CA LEU A 77 -7.51 19.39 3.59
C LEU A 77 -8.63 20.10 2.85
N ILE A 78 -8.31 20.69 1.71
CA ILE A 78 -9.25 21.40 0.84
C ILE A 78 -9.59 20.47 -0.32
N LEU A 79 -10.84 20.02 -0.43
CA LEU A 79 -11.27 19.14 -1.52
C LEU A 79 -11.06 19.84 -2.88
N ASN A 80 -10.25 19.23 -3.75
CA ASN A 80 -10.08 19.66 -5.13
C ASN A 80 -11.22 19.07 -5.97
N ASN A 81 -11.33 17.74 -6.00
CA ASN A 81 -12.44 17.04 -6.61
C ASN A 81 -12.57 15.58 -6.15
N ASN A 82 -13.77 15.02 -6.34
CA ASN A 82 -13.99 13.58 -6.36
C ASN A 82 -14.31 13.15 -7.80
N TYR A 83 -13.54 12.20 -8.32
CA TYR A 83 -13.75 11.61 -9.64
C TYR A 83 -14.46 10.28 -9.50
N HIS A 84 -15.77 10.28 -9.76
CA HIS A 84 -16.58 9.08 -9.81
C HIS A 84 -16.42 8.41 -11.17
N SER A 85 -15.70 7.28 -11.22
CA SER A 85 -15.48 6.53 -12.46
C SER A 85 -16.34 5.26 -12.58
N SER A 86 -17.39 5.13 -11.76
CA SER A 86 -18.16 3.88 -11.57
C SER A 86 -17.25 2.65 -11.29
N GLY A 87 -16.03 2.90 -10.82
CA GLY A 87 -14.99 1.90 -10.65
C GLY A 87 -15.06 1.31 -9.26
N ARG A 88 -15.50 0.06 -9.14
CA ARG A 88 -15.67 -0.58 -7.84
C ARG A 88 -14.33 -0.81 -7.15
N SER A 89 -14.06 -0.07 -6.08
CA SER A 89 -12.98 -0.30 -5.09
C SER A 89 -11.54 -0.30 -5.60
N TYR A 90 -11.04 0.92 -5.77
CA TYR A 90 -9.60 1.16 -5.88
C TYR A 90 -8.91 0.84 -4.56
N THR A 91 -7.69 0.34 -4.62
CA THR A 91 -6.93 -0.12 -3.44
C THR A 91 -5.51 0.43 -3.37
N HIS A 92 -5.00 1.04 -4.43
CA HIS A 92 -3.68 1.66 -4.46
C HIS A 92 -3.60 2.73 -5.53
N LEU A 93 -2.67 3.69 -5.35
CA LEU A 93 -2.43 4.82 -6.23
C LEU A 93 -0.94 5.01 -6.50
N CYS A 94 -0.62 5.56 -7.66
CA CYS A 94 0.73 6.02 -8.00
C CYS A 94 0.62 7.22 -8.94
N VAL A 95 1.35 8.29 -8.64
CA VAL A 95 1.46 9.49 -9.50
C VAL A 95 2.74 9.36 -10.32
N ASP A 96 2.72 9.79 -11.58
CA ASP A 96 3.94 9.85 -12.39
C ASP A 96 4.86 10.99 -11.96
N GLN A 97 6.14 10.89 -12.29
CA GLN A 97 7.17 11.87 -11.90
C GLN A 97 6.89 13.33 -12.32
N ASN A 98 6.01 13.55 -13.32
CA ASN A 98 5.67 14.88 -13.82
C ASN A 98 4.31 15.38 -13.31
N ASN A 99 3.64 14.65 -12.41
CA ASN A 99 2.31 14.97 -11.88
C ASN A 99 1.24 15.17 -12.97
N ARG A 100 1.36 14.46 -14.07
CA ARG A 100 0.44 14.48 -15.22
C ARG A 100 -0.53 13.32 -15.19
N TYR A 101 -0.17 12.22 -14.58
CA TYR A 101 -0.96 10.99 -14.58
C TYR A 101 -1.08 10.39 -13.20
N LEU A 102 -2.29 9.95 -12.87
CA LEU A 102 -2.58 9.14 -11.69
C LEU A 102 -2.96 7.73 -12.15
N PHE A 103 -2.22 6.73 -11.69
CA PHE A 103 -2.50 5.32 -11.91
C PHE A 103 -3.18 4.74 -10.67
N ALA A 104 -4.17 3.87 -10.88
CA ALA A 104 -4.96 3.30 -9.80
C ALA A 104 -5.22 1.80 -10.00
N ALA A 105 -4.97 1.01 -8.96
CA ALA A 105 -5.27 -0.42 -8.93
C ALA A 105 -6.71 -0.64 -8.45
N ASN A 106 -7.50 -1.40 -9.19
CA ASN A 106 -8.88 -1.70 -8.88
C ASN A 106 -9.07 -3.19 -8.53
N TYR A 107 -9.37 -3.46 -7.26
CA TYR A 107 -9.40 -4.81 -6.73
C TYR A 107 -10.64 -5.59 -7.19
N HIS A 108 -11.84 -5.01 -7.11
CA HIS A 108 -13.07 -5.77 -7.44
C HIS A 108 -13.33 -5.88 -8.95
N VAL A 109 -12.83 -4.93 -9.73
CA VAL A 109 -12.93 -4.98 -11.20
C VAL A 109 -11.79 -5.83 -11.81
N GLY A 110 -10.68 -5.99 -11.08
CA GLY A 110 -9.51 -6.71 -11.58
C GLY A 110 -8.82 -5.95 -12.72
N ALA A 111 -8.56 -4.66 -12.50
CA ALA A 111 -8.07 -3.77 -13.56
C ALA A 111 -7.12 -2.69 -13.03
N THR A 112 -6.25 -2.20 -13.91
CA THR A 112 -5.45 -0.99 -13.68
C THR A 112 -5.98 0.14 -14.53
N ALA A 113 -6.20 1.32 -13.94
CA ALA A 113 -6.71 2.48 -14.65
C ALA A 113 -5.73 3.65 -14.58
N SER A 114 -5.78 4.52 -15.59
CA SER A 114 -5.02 5.76 -15.64
C SER A 114 -5.93 6.97 -15.80
N TYR A 115 -5.50 8.08 -15.20
CA TYR A 115 -6.24 9.33 -15.16
C TYR A 115 -5.32 10.50 -15.46
N GLN A 116 -5.85 11.51 -16.14
CA GLN A 116 -5.20 12.80 -16.36
C GLN A 116 -5.27 13.64 -15.08
N LEU A 117 -4.15 14.25 -14.73
CA LEU A 117 -4.03 15.27 -13.70
C LEU A 117 -3.79 16.64 -14.34
N GLU A 118 -4.46 17.66 -13.82
CA GLU A 118 -4.22 19.07 -14.13
C GLU A 118 -4.33 19.88 -12.84
N ASN A 119 -3.25 20.56 -12.42
CA ASN A 119 -3.21 21.34 -11.17
C ASN A 119 -3.76 20.56 -9.96
N SER A 120 -3.26 19.33 -9.78
CA SER A 120 -3.70 18.40 -8.73
C SER A 120 -5.14 17.90 -8.82
N ILE A 121 -5.91 18.31 -9.83
CA ILE A 121 -7.29 17.85 -10.08
C ILE A 121 -7.28 16.64 -11.01
N ILE A 122 -8.11 15.64 -10.70
CA ILE A 122 -8.31 14.46 -11.56
C ILE A 122 -9.36 14.81 -12.62
N THR A 123 -8.94 15.06 -13.86
CA THR A 123 -9.83 15.63 -14.89
C THR A 123 -10.52 14.57 -15.75
N GLN A 124 -9.82 13.49 -16.10
CA GLN A 124 -10.31 12.50 -17.04
C GLN A 124 -9.77 11.10 -16.76
N LYS A 125 -10.61 10.06 -16.86
CA LYS A 125 -10.15 8.68 -17.02
C LYS A 125 -9.66 8.46 -18.45
N ILE A 126 -8.39 8.11 -18.61
CA ILE A 126 -7.76 7.90 -19.91
C ILE A 126 -8.03 6.48 -20.40
N CYS A 127 -7.71 5.47 -19.57
CA CYS A 127 -7.97 4.08 -19.90
C CYS A 127 -8.17 3.21 -18.65
N ALA A 128 -8.63 1.97 -18.86
CA ALA A 128 -8.58 0.90 -17.87
C ALA A 128 -8.29 -0.42 -18.58
N VAL A 129 -7.26 -1.13 -18.12
CA VAL A 129 -6.88 -2.44 -18.63
C VAL A 129 -7.36 -3.50 -17.65
N HIS A 130 -8.27 -4.36 -18.10
CA HIS A 130 -8.75 -5.50 -17.33
C HIS A 130 -7.74 -6.63 -17.42
N HIS A 131 -7.32 -7.13 -16.27
CA HIS A 131 -6.39 -8.23 -16.20
C HIS A 131 -7.10 -9.56 -16.49
N VAL A 132 -6.30 -10.60 -16.75
CA VAL A 132 -6.79 -11.97 -16.95
C VAL A 132 -5.97 -12.97 -16.13
N GLY A 133 -6.66 -13.90 -15.49
CA GLY A 133 -6.05 -14.95 -14.68
C GLY A 133 -6.91 -15.36 -13.50
N LEU A 134 -6.47 -16.43 -12.85
CA LEU A 134 -7.04 -17.00 -11.64
C LEU A 134 -5.94 -17.80 -10.92
N GLY A 135 -6.17 -18.10 -9.65
CA GLY A 135 -5.23 -18.85 -8.81
C GLY A 135 -5.92 -19.92 -7.96
N PRO A 136 -5.14 -20.83 -7.35
CA PRO A 136 -5.65 -22.01 -6.66
C PRO A 136 -6.07 -21.78 -5.18
N ASP A 137 -6.22 -20.53 -4.71
CA ASP A 137 -6.57 -20.24 -3.31
C ASP A 137 -7.86 -20.94 -2.86
N LEU A 138 -7.74 -21.79 -1.84
CA LEU A 138 -8.84 -22.61 -1.32
C LEU A 138 -9.96 -21.76 -0.67
N LEU A 139 -9.64 -20.55 -0.23
CA LEU A 139 -10.61 -19.59 0.29
C LEU A 139 -11.29 -18.76 -0.81
N LYS A 140 -11.06 -19.11 -2.08
CA LYS A 140 -11.66 -18.48 -3.26
C LYS A 140 -11.35 -16.99 -3.40
N ARG A 141 -10.21 -16.53 -2.89
CA ARG A 141 -9.71 -15.15 -3.09
C ARG A 141 -9.06 -14.95 -4.46
N GLN A 142 -8.93 -16.00 -5.26
CA GLN A 142 -8.29 -15.97 -6.58
C GLN A 142 -9.21 -16.55 -7.67
N THR A 143 -10.52 -16.35 -7.56
CA THR A 143 -11.51 -16.78 -8.58
C THR A 143 -11.51 -15.89 -9.82
N GLY A 144 -10.76 -14.79 -9.79
CA GLY A 144 -10.53 -13.87 -10.89
C GLY A 144 -9.48 -12.82 -10.50
N PRO A 145 -9.18 -11.85 -11.37
CA PRO A 145 -8.16 -10.85 -11.14
C PRO A 145 -8.54 -9.84 -10.04
N HIS A 146 -7.54 -9.45 -9.26
CA HIS A 146 -7.64 -8.51 -8.15
C HIS A 146 -6.38 -7.62 -8.07
N ALA A 147 -6.34 -6.58 -8.92
CA ALA A 147 -5.27 -5.59 -8.89
C ALA A 147 -5.22 -4.89 -7.53
N HIS A 148 -4.12 -5.05 -6.80
CA HIS A 148 -3.97 -4.60 -5.41
C HIS A 148 -2.90 -3.50 -5.26
N TYR A 149 -1.94 -3.41 -6.18
CA TYR A 149 -0.91 -2.39 -6.15
C TYR A 149 -0.62 -1.89 -7.56
N VAL A 150 -0.20 -0.64 -7.66
CA VAL A 150 0.28 -0.02 -8.90
C VAL A 150 1.48 0.88 -8.58
N GLY A 151 2.52 0.83 -9.41
CA GLY A 151 3.71 1.65 -9.27
C GLY A 151 4.41 1.88 -10.61
N ILE A 152 5.49 2.65 -10.58
CA ILE A 152 6.37 2.88 -11.73
C ILE A 152 7.74 2.27 -11.42
N THR A 153 8.35 1.62 -12.41
CA THR A 153 9.68 1.03 -12.24
C THR A 153 10.76 2.10 -11.99
N PRO A 154 11.89 1.75 -11.33
CA PRO A 154 12.93 2.72 -11.02
C PRO A 154 13.51 3.45 -12.24
N ASP A 155 13.56 2.77 -13.40
CA ASP A 155 14.00 3.32 -14.68
C ASP A 155 12.94 4.16 -15.41
N GLN A 156 11.74 4.32 -14.83
CA GLN A 156 10.61 5.07 -15.37
C GLN A 156 10.09 4.54 -16.72
N GLU A 157 10.48 3.33 -17.13
CA GLU A 157 10.07 2.77 -18.42
C GLU A 157 8.69 2.10 -18.36
N PHE A 158 8.31 1.55 -17.20
CA PHE A 158 7.09 0.78 -17.04
C PHE A 158 6.24 1.24 -15.87
N VAL A 159 4.92 1.25 -16.08
CA VAL A 159 3.95 1.13 -14.99
C VAL A 159 3.76 -0.36 -14.73
N TYR A 160 3.70 -0.78 -13.46
CA TYR A 160 3.42 -2.16 -13.10
C TYR A 160 2.21 -2.24 -12.17
N SER A 161 1.44 -3.32 -12.28
CA SER A 161 0.38 -3.63 -11.34
C SER A 161 0.53 -5.02 -10.75
N VAL A 162 0.40 -5.12 -9.44
CA VAL A 162 0.43 -6.39 -8.71
C VAL A 162 -1.00 -6.91 -8.61
N ASP A 163 -1.26 -8.08 -9.15
CA ASP A 163 -2.56 -8.72 -9.16
C ASP A 163 -2.58 -9.97 -8.27
N LEU A 164 -3.28 -9.83 -7.14
CA LEU A 164 -3.45 -10.90 -6.15
C LEU A 164 -4.18 -12.11 -6.73
N GLY A 165 -5.21 -11.85 -7.51
CA GLY A 165 -6.12 -12.87 -8.02
C GLY A 165 -5.53 -13.68 -9.17
N ALA A 166 -4.67 -13.06 -9.97
CA ALA A 166 -4.04 -13.65 -11.14
C ALA A 166 -2.62 -14.20 -10.89
N ASP A 167 -2.05 -14.02 -9.68
CA ASP A 167 -0.66 -14.33 -9.35
C ASP A 167 0.35 -13.71 -10.34
N LYS A 168 0.21 -12.40 -10.60
CA LYS A 168 1.04 -11.69 -11.58
C LYS A 168 1.49 -10.32 -11.09
N VAL A 169 2.63 -9.88 -11.62
CA VAL A 169 2.96 -8.45 -11.74
C VAL A 169 2.85 -8.11 -13.23
N VAL A 170 1.75 -7.46 -13.60
CA VAL A 170 1.45 -7.04 -14.97
C VAL A 170 2.25 -5.79 -15.30
N MET A 171 2.98 -5.82 -16.42
CA MET A 171 3.84 -4.71 -16.87
C MET A 171 3.17 -3.95 -18.01
N TYR A 172 3.26 -2.62 -17.95
CA TYR A 172 2.69 -1.71 -18.93
C TYR A 172 3.76 -0.75 -19.45
N ARG A 173 3.85 -0.62 -20.77
CA ARG A 173 4.36 0.62 -21.34
C ARG A 173 3.26 1.67 -21.27
N TYR A 174 3.64 2.93 -21.12
CA TYR A 174 2.66 4.01 -21.16
C TYR A 174 3.13 5.18 -22.01
N SER A 175 2.20 5.74 -22.77
CA SER A 175 2.42 6.95 -23.56
C SER A 175 1.17 7.79 -23.51
N GLN A 176 1.34 9.09 -23.21
CA GLN A 176 0.23 10.02 -22.99
C GLN A 176 -0.81 9.50 -21.97
N GLY A 177 -0.36 8.73 -20.97
CA GLY A 177 -1.20 8.13 -19.94
C GLY A 177 -1.96 6.87 -20.39
N VAL A 178 -1.91 6.46 -21.65
CA VAL A 178 -2.51 5.20 -22.12
C VAL A 178 -1.62 4.04 -21.71
N LEU A 179 -2.18 3.07 -20.97
CA LEU A 179 -1.50 1.84 -20.55
C LEU A 179 -1.62 0.78 -21.65
N LEU A 180 -0.48 0.25 -22.08
CA LEU A 180 -0.39 -0.88 -23.01
C LEU A 180 0.32 -2.03 -22.31
N GLU A 181 -0.41 -3.11 -22.01
CA GLU A 181 0.17 -4.31 -21.40
C GLU A 181 1.27 -4.86 -22.31
N ASP A 182 2.40 -5.20 -21.71
CA ASP A 182 3.51 -5.87 -22.39
C ASP A 182 3.76 -7.24 -21.73
N PRO A 183 3.13 -8.32 -22.24
CA PRO A 183 3.25 -9.65 -21.66
C PRO A 183 4.67 -10.21 -21.66
N HIS A 184 5.59 -9.65 -22.45
CA HIS A 184 6.99 -10.06 -22.44
C HIS A 184 7.69 -9.73 -21.10
N TYR A 185 7.29 -8.64 -20.46
CA TYR A 185 7.85 -8.19 -19.18
C TYR A 185 7.00 -8.60 -17.98
N THR A 186 5.73 -8.97 -18.18
CA THR A 186 4.84 -9.46 -17.11
C THR A 186 5.46 -10.64 -16.37
N LEU A 187 5.59 -10.48 -15.05
CA LEU A 187 6.15 -11.50 -14.17
C LEU A 187 5.03 -12.38 -13.62
N ASN A 188 5.11 -13.69 -13.88
CA ASN A 188 4.25 -14.68 -13.24
C ASN A 188 4.81 -15.05 -11.87
N ILE A 189 3.96 -15.07 -10.86
CA ILE A 189 4.28 -15.45 -9.49
C ILE A 189 3.87 -16.91 -9.27
N VAL A 190 4.50 -17.57 -8.29
CA VAL A 190 4.16 -18.95 -7.93
C VAL A 190 2.65 -19.04 -7.63
N PRO A 191 1.89 -19.95 -8.27
CA PRO A 191 0.45 -20.05 -8.07
C PRO A 191 0.05 -20.22 -6.60
N GLY A 192 -0.96 -19.48 -6.17
CA GLY A 192 -1.44 -19.46 -4.79
C GLY A 192 -0.68 -18.50 -3.88
N SER A 193 0.20 -17.66 -4.43
CA SER A 193 0.96 -16.70 -3.64
C SER A 193 0.10 -15.52 -3.19
N GLY A 194 -0.75 -15.02 -4.08
CA GLY A 194 -1.55 -13.82 -3.85
C GLY A 194 -0.68 -12.59 -3.67
N PRO A 195 0.09 -12.15 -4.68
CA PRO A 195 0.98 -11.01 -4.57
C PRO A 195 0.19 -9.73 -4.28
N ARG A 196 0.69 -8.89 -3.36
CA ARG A 196 -0.07 -7.77 -2.81
C ARG A 196 0.58 -6.42 -3.09
N HIS A 197 1.69 -6.11 -2.43
CA HIS A 197 2.45 -4.86 -2.59
C HIS A 197 3.87 -5.18 -3.04
N MET A 198 4.46 -4.33 -3.87
CA MET A 198 5.86 -4.45 -4.29
C MET A 198 6.57 -3.12 -4.16
N ILE A 199 7.78 -3.14 -3.62
CA ILE A 199 8.65 -1.95 -3.51
C ILE A 199 10.01 -2.27 -4.12
N PHE A 200 10.75 -1.23 -4.52
CA PHE A 200 12.11 -1.35 -5.02
C PHE A 200 13.12 -0.90 -3.97
N SER A 201 14.35 -1.41 -4.07
CA SER A 201 15.50 -0.77 -3.40
C SER A 201 15.74 0.62 -3.97
N HIS A 202 16.33 1.51 -3.17
CA HIS A 202 16.60 2.89 -3.57
C HIS A 202 17.51 3.01 -4.81
N ASP A 203 18.41 2.04 -5.02
CA ASP A 203 19.26 1.94 -6.21
C ASP A 203 18.58 1.26 -7.42
N GLY A 204 17.31 0.86 -7.27
CA GLY A 204 16.49 0.22 -8.29
C GLY A 204 16.90 -1.21 -8.65
N ARG A 205 17.94 -1.78 -8.05
CA ARG A 205 18.48 -3.10 -8.45
C ARG A 205 17.67 -4.29 -7.94
N PHE A 206 16.83 -4.09 -6.93
CA PHE A 206 16.05 -5.15 -6.31
C PHE A 206 14.58 -4.76 -6.14
N ALA A 207 13.71 -5.75 -6.28
CA ALA A 207 12.29 -5.63 -5.96
C ALA A 207 11.91 -6.61 -4.84
N TYR A 208 11.11 -6.13 -3.89
CA TYR A 208 10.59 -6.90 -2.76
C TYR A 208 9.08 -6.98 -2.89
N LEU A 209 8.58 -8.17 -3.19
CA LEU A 209 7.16 -8.45 -3.36
C LEU A 209 6.62 -9.20 -2.15
N VAL A 210 5.67 -8.61 -1.44
CA VAL A 210 4.96 -9.31 -0.36
C VAL A 210 3.73 -10.03 -0.92
N ASN A 211 3.59 -11.30 -0.56
CA ASN A 211 2.51 -12.18 -0.95
C ASN A 211 1.53 -12.37 0.22
N GLU A 212 0.29 -11.93 0.03
CA GLU A 212 -0.77 -11.93 1.04
C GLU A 212 -1.16 -13.35 1.44
N ILE A 213 -1.41 -14.22 0.46
CA ILE A 213 -1.97 -15.55 0.68
C ILE A 213 -0.89 -16.51 1.21
N ALA A 214 0.27 -16.54 0.54
CA ALA A 214 1.38 -17.40 0.94
C ALA A 214 2.17 -16.91 2.17
N ASN A 215 1.90 -15.69 2.66
CA ASN A 215 2.61 -15.07 3.78
C ASN A 215 4.14 -15.16 3.63
N ASN A 216 4.64 -14.71 2.49
CA ASN A 216 6.08 -14.67 2.22
C ASN A 216 6.46 -13.40 1.44
N ILE A 217 7.77 -13.10 1.44
CA ILE A 217 8.38 -12.08 0.60
C ILE A 217 9.18 -12.82 -0.48
N MET A 218 8.98 -12.44 -1.74
CA MET A 218 9.85 -12.80 -2.84
C MET A 218 10.76 -11.63 -3.19
N VAL A 219 12.06 -11.90 -3.29
CA VAL A 219 13.09 -10.92 -3.64
C VAL A 219 13.56 -11.17 -5.06
N PHE A 220 13.55 -10.13 -5.87
CA PHE A 220 13.98 -10.19 -7.26
C PHE A 220 15.16 -9.26 -7.50
N LYS A 221 16.11 -9.67 -8.33
CA LYS A 221 16.95 -8.72 -9.07
C LYS A 221 16.12 -8.10 -10.17
N TYR A 222 16.27 -6.80 -10.36
CA TYR A 222 15.61 -6.04 -11.41
C TYR A 222 16.63 -5.44 -12.37
N TYR A 223 16.36 -5.57 -13.66
CA TYR A 223 17.13 -4.93 -14.72
C TYR A 223 16.27 -4.78 -15.98
N GLN A 224 16.03 -3.54 -16.42
CA GLN A 224 15.34 -3.21 -17.68
C GLN A 224 14.01 -3.98 -17.87
N GLY A 225 13.11 -3.85 -16.90
CA GLY A 225 11.80 -4.52 -16.93
C GLY A 225 11.82 -6.01 -16.55
N HIS A 226 12.98 -6.66 -16.44
CA HIS A 226 13.06 -8.09 -16.10
C HIS A 226 13.32 -8.34 -14.62
N PHE A 227 12.68 -9.38 -14.09
CA PHE A 227 12.77 -9.80 -12.70
C PHE A 227 13.36 -11.21 -12.61
N GLN A 228 14.42 -11.37 -11.82
CA GLN A 228 15.00 -12.68 -11.50
C GLN A 228 14.83 -12.98 -10.02
N LEU A 229 14.05 -14.01 -9.68
CA LEU A 229 13.85 -14.45 -8.30
C LEU A 229 15.20 -14.91 -7.69
N ILE A 230 15.57 -14.32 -6.55
CA ILE A 230 16.81 -14.66 -5.83
C ILE A 230 16.58 -15.16 -4.40
N GLN A 231 15.37 -14.95 -3.85
CA GLN A 231 14.99 -15.43 -2.52
C GLN A 231 13.47 -15.49 -2.36
N ALA A 232 12.99 -16.46 -1.59
CA ALA A 232 11.65 -16.43 -0.99
C ALA A 232 11.78 -16.74 0.51
N ILE A 233 11.12 -15.95 1.36
CA ILE A 233 11.21 -16.08 2.83
C ILE A 233 9.86 -15.79 3.48
N HIS A 234 9.46 -16.57 4.50
CA HIS A 234 8.18 -16.39 5.16
C HIS A 234 8.11 -15.12 6.00
N CYS A 235 6.93 -14.50 6.03
CA CYS A 235 6.62 -13.33 6.84
C CYS A 235 6.31 -13.67 8.30
N ILE A 236 6.05 -14.95 8.58
CA ILE A 236 5.58 -15.49 9.87
C ILE A 236 6.39 -16.73 10.25
N PRO A 237 6.38 -17.16 11.53
CA PRO A 237 7.09 -18.37 11.95
C PRO A 237 6.53 -19.61 11.23
N ARG A 238 7.40 -20.49 10.73
CA ARG A 238 7.00 -21.71 9.99
C ARG A 238 6.06 -22.65 10.76
N HIS A 239 6.07 -22.57 12.08
CA HIS A 239 5.24 -23.38 12.96
C HIS A 239 3.88 -22.74 13.27
N PHE A 240 3.64 -21.48 12.87
CA PHE A 240 2.33 -20.85 13.03
C PHE A 240 1.28 -21.56 12.18
N LYS A 241 0.15 -21.92 12.78
CA LYS A 241 -0.97 -22.65 12.13
C LYS A 241 -2.25 -21.84 12.03
N GLY A 242 -2.28 -20.62 12.57
CA GLY A 242 -3.42 -19.73 12.47
C GLY A 242 -3.58 -19.14 11.08
N PHE A 243 -4.71 -18.48 10.84
CA PHE A 243 -4.89 -17.67 9.65
C PHE A 243 -3.97 -16.44 9.71
N SER A 244 -3.25 -16.16 8.63
CA SER A 244 -2.49 -14.92 8.47
C SER A 244 -2.59 -14.43 7.04
N SER A 245 -2.50 -13.12 6.84
CA SER A 245 -2.45 -12.47 5.53
C SER A 245 -1.50 -11.28 5.60
N ALA A 246 -0.35 -11.40 4.93
CA ALA A 246 0.62 -10.32 4.85
C ALA A 246 0.00 -9.08 4.17
N ALA A 247 0.44 -7.88 4.55
CA ALA A 247 -0.18 -6.65 4.12
C ALA A 247 0.82 -5.61 3.59
N ALA A 248 1.24 -4.65 4.40
CA ALA A 248 2.12 -3.59 3.95
C ALA A 248 3.59 -4.05 3.99
N ILE A 249 4.39 -3.49 3.09
CA ILE A 249 5.85 -3.66 3.02
C ILE A 249 6.48 -2.27 2.86
N ARG A 250 7.49 -1.95 3.68
CA ARG A 250 8.19 -0.66 3.66
C ARG A 250 9.69 -0.88 3.84
N LEU A 251 10.49 -0.04 3.21
CA LEU A 251 11.94 0.01 3.37
C LEU A 251 12.29 1.27 4.17
N SER A 252 13.24 1.16 5.10
CA SER A 252 13.88 2.31 5.75
C SER A 252 14.48 3.27 4.72
N HIS A 253 14.61 4.54 5.06
CA HIS A 253 15.27 5.54 4.21
C HIS A 253 16.73 5.15 3.92
N SER A 254 17.43 4.59 4.90
CA SER A 254 18.78 4.05 4.69
C SER A 254 18.83 2.87 3.71
N GLY A 255 17.73 2.13 3.55
CA GLY A 255 17.68 0.89 2.78
C GLY A 255 18.30 -0.34 3.48
N ASN A 256 18.66 -0.24 4.76
CA ASN A 256 19.27 -1.35 5.51
C ASN A 256 18.22 -2.30 6.12
N HIS A 257 16.99 -1.83 6.34
CA HIS A 257 15.92 -2.61 6.96
C HIS A 257 14.63 -2.55 6.18
N LEU A 258 13.93 -3.68 6.17
CA LEU A 258 12.64 -3.86 5.53
C LEU A 258 11.64 -4.38 6.56
N PHE A 259 10.41 -3.87 6.48
CA PHE A 259 9.34 -4.17 7.44
C PHE A 259 8.12 -4.71 6.69
N VAL A 260 7.46 -5.72 7.27
CA VAL A 260 6.20 -6.27 6.75
C VAL A 260 5.18 -6.41 7.85
N SER A 261 3.93 -6.00 7.59
CA SER A 261 2.82 -6.26 8.51
C SER A 261 2.07 -7.56 8.17
N ASN A 262 1.67 -8.31 9.20
CA ASN A 262 0.90 -9.55 9.05
C ASN A 262 -0.43 -9.43 9.81
N ARG A 263 -1.55 -9.54 9.10
CA ARG A 263 -2.90 -9.59 9.70
C ARG A 263 -3.23 -11.02 10.12
N GLY A 264 -3.75 -11.22 11.33
CA GLY A 264 -4.03 -12.55 11.91
C GLY A 264 -2.90 -13.11 12.77
N HIS A 265 -1.64 -13.05 12.31
CA HIS A 265 -0.49 -13.17 13.22
C HIS A 265 -0.28 -11.89 14.07
N ASP A 266 -0.83 -10.77 13.59
CA ASP A 266 -0.86 -9.46 14.24
C ASP A 266 0.53 -9.01 14.71
N SER A 267 1.40 -8.74 13.73
CA SER A 267 2.79 -8.38 13.97
C SER A 267 3.39 -7.50 12.87
N ILE A 268 4.43 -6.75 13.23
CA ILE A 268 5.43 -6.23 12.29
C ILE A 268 6.65 -7.13 12.31
N ALA A 269 7.03 -7.68 11.15
CA ALA A 269 8.25 -8.43 10.95
C ALA A 269 9.36 -7.51 10.42
N MET A 270 10.54 -7.55 11.04
CA MET A 270 11.70 -6.73 10.68
C MET A 270 12.80 -7.59 10.07
N TYR A 271 13.35 -7.12 8.95
CA TYR A 271 14.39 -7.79 8.20
C TYR A 271 15.60 -6.88 8.02
N ARG A 272 16.80 -7.45 8.11
CA ARG A 272 18.03 -6.82 7.63
C ARG A 272 18.21 -7.09 6.14
N VAL A 273 18.57 -6.06 5.39
CA VAL A 273 18.80 -6.08 3.94
C VAL A 273 20.30 -6.13 3.65
N ASN A 274 20.75 -7.11 2.88
CA ASN A 274 22.08 -7.10 2.30
C ASN A 274 22.05 -6.31 0.98
N LYS A 275 22.55 -5.08 0.98
CA LYS A 275 22.50 -4.17 -0.18
C LYS A 275 23.26 -4.66 -1.41
N GLU A 276 24.25 -5.53 -1.25
CA GLU A 276 25.02 -6.05 -2.40
C GLU A 276 24.24 -7.11 -3.16
N SER A 277 23.60 -8.04 -2.43
CA SER A 277 22.89 -9.19 -2.99
C SER A 277 21.39 -9.00 -3.10
N GLY A 278 20.82 -8.01 -2.40
CA GLY A 278 19.39 -7.77 -2.24
C GLY A 278 18.70 -8.71 -1.26
N LYS A 279 19.37 -9.75 -0.77
CA LYS A 279 18.76 -10.74 0.11
C LYS A 279 18.44 -10.15 1.48
N ILE A 280 17.37 -10.65 2.10
CA ILE A 280 16.90 -10.23 3.41
C ILE A 280 17.00 -11.35 4.43
N SER A 281 17.26 -11.00 5.68
CA SER A 281 17.28 -11.93 6.82
C SER A 281 16.33 -11.44 7.89
N LEU A 282 15.39 -12.28 8.31
CA LEU A 282 14.49 -11.97 9.42
C LEU A 282 15.32 -11.76 10.69
N LEU A 283 15.11 -10.64 11.37
CA LEU A 283 15.66 -10.40 12.70
C LEU A 283 14.71 -10.96 13.75
N TYR A 284 13.53 -10.35 13.86
CA TYR A 284 12.46 -10.79 14.74
C TYR A 284 11.13 -10.12 14.35
N MET A 285 10.08 -10.40 15.12
CA MET A 285 8.74 -9.85 14.92
C MET A 285 8.26 -9.25 16.22
N VAL A 286 7.54 -8.13 16.13
CA VAL A 286 6.91 -7.47 17.29
C VAL A 286 5.41 -7.52 17.10
N HIS A 287 4.70 -8.04 18.11
CA HIS A 287 3.25 -8.14 18.05
C HIS A 287 2.57 -6.77 18.14
N THR A 288 1.48 -6.63 17.40
CA THR A 288 0.61 -5.46 17.37
C THR A 288 -0.76 -5.82 17.93
N LYS A 289 -1.67 -4.84 17.94
CA LYS A 289 -3.10 -5.10 17.97
C LYS A 289 -3.58 -5.67 16.62
N LYS A 290 -4.85 -6.09 16.59
CA LYS A 290 -5.38 -6.93 15.52
C LYS A 290 -5.39 -6.25 14.16
N ASP A 291 -5.03 -7.04 13.15
CA ASP A 291 -5.03 -6.71 11.72
C ASP A 291 -4.27 -5.41 11.36
N PRO A 292 -2.94 -5.35 11.56
CA PRO A 292 -2.11 -4.23 11.10
C PRO A 292 -2.10 -4.17 9.57
N ARG A 293 -3.03 -3.42 8.99
CA ARG A 293 -3.29 -3.41 7.54
C ARG A 293 -2.30 -2.54 6.77
N ASP A 294 -1.87 -1.45 7.37
CA ASP A 294 -0.87 -0.55 6.83
C ASP A 294 -0.05 0.08 7.95
N PHE A 295 1.13 0.57 7.61
CA PHE A 295 1.97 1.35 8.49
C PHE A 295 2.89 2.26 7.68
N GLN A 296 3.36 3.33 8.31
CA GLN A 296 4.37 4.23 7.76
C GLN A 296 5.56 4.35 8.70
N ILE A 297 6.76 4.44 8.09
CA ILE A 297 8.00 4.75 8.79
C ILE A 297 8.15 6.27 8.79
N VAL A 298 8.41 6.84 9.96
CA VAL A 298 8.56 8.28 10.17
C VAL A 298 9.98 8.53 10.67
N ASP A 299 10.75 9.27 9.88
CA ASP A 299 12.14 9.65 10.14
C ASP A 299 13.06 8.48 10.51
N ASP A 300 12.79 7.26 10.01
CA ASP A 300 13.49 6.02 10.40
C ASP A 300 13.57 5.79 11.91
N ARG A 301 12.65 6.39 12.68
CA ARG A 301 12.61 6.30 14.14
C ARG A 301 11.30 5.78 14.69
N TYR A 302 10.22 5.88 13.93
CA TYR A 302 8.90 5.49 14.38
C TYR A 302 8.15 4.74 13.30
N LEU A 303 7.34 3.77 13.69
CA LEU A 303 6.34 3.16 12.84
C LEU A 303 4.96 3.49 13.40
N ILE A 304 4.14 4.19 12.61
CA ILE A 304 2.71 4.40 12.93
C ILE A 304 1.90 3.31 12.23
N ILE A 305 1.19 2.51 13.01
CA ILE A 305 0.58 1.24 12.57
C ILE A 305 -0.93 1.35 12.66
N ALA A 306 -1.61 1.14 11.53
CA ALA A 306 -3.08 1.09 11.45
C ALA A 306 -3.59 -0.33 11.73
N CYS A 307 -4.09 -0.55 12.95
CA CYS A 307 -4.63 -1.84 13.39
C CYS A 307 -6.14 -1.90 13.12
N GLN A 308 -6.52 -2.33 11.90
CA GLN A 308 -7.90 -2.31 11.42
C GLN A 308 -8.86 -3.03 12.38
N GLY A 309 -8.50 -4.25 12.79
CA GLY A 309 -9.37 -5.13 13.58
C GLY A 309 -9.50 -4.73 15.05
N SER A 310 -8.69 -3.78 15.51
CA SER A 310 -8.75 -3.24 16.88
C SER A 310 -9.19 -1.78 16.96
N ASN A 311 -9.55 -1.15 15.82
CA ASN A 311 -10.01 0.23 15.78
C ASN A 311 -9.04 1.22 16.45
N LEU A 312 -7.74 1.11 16.17
CA LEU A 312 -6.74 2.02 16.73
C LEU A 312 -5.48 2.14 15.89
N LEU A 313 -4.72 3.20 16.15
CA LEU A 313 -3.33 3.34 15.75
C LEU A 313 -2.41 2.98 16.91
N GLN A 314 -1.24 2.42 16.61
CA GLN A 314 -0.14 2.24 17.56
C GLN A 314 1.15 2.86 17.04
N VAL A 315 2.07 3.15 17.96
CA VAL A 315 3.43 3.60 17.64
C VAL A 315 4.44 2.56 18.10
N MET A 316 5.34 2.16 17.21
CA MET A 316 6.62 1.53 17.58
C MET A 316 7.76 2.53 17.41
N THR A 317 8.76 2.44 18.28
CA THR A 317 10.05 3.11 18.09
C THR A 317 11.02 2.16 17.41
N PHE A 318 11.82 2.68 16.49
CA PHE A 318 12.85 1.97 15.76
C PHE A 318 14.20 2.67 15.97
N ASN A 319 15.21 1.91 16.39
CA ASN A 319 16.60 2.34 16.42
C ASN A 319 17.38 1.49 15.41
N GLU A 320 17.87 2.12 14.35
CA GLU A 320 18.57 1.44 13.28
C GLU A 320 19.93 0.88 13.71
N ASP A 321 20.67 1.63 14.54
CA ASP A 321 22.03 1.26 14.97
C ASP A 321 22.03 0.02 15.85
N THR A 322 21.04 -0.08 16.75
CA THR A 322 20.86 -1.23 17.66
C THR A 322 19.94 -2.30 17.09
N GLU A 323 19.30 -2.02 15.94
CA GLU A 323 18.24 -2.82 15.33
C GLU A 323 17.12 -3.17 16.31
N GLU A 324 16.72 -2.19 17.13
CA GLU A 324 15.70 -2.36 18.15
C GLU A 324 14.37 -1.78 17.68
N LEU A 325 13.34 -2.61 17.65
CA LEU A 325 11.96 -2.26 17.36
C LEU A 325 11.11 -2.56 18.59
N VAL A 326 10.56 -1.52 19.21
CA VAL A 326 9.83 -1.60 20.49
C VAL A 326 8.45 -1.02 20.33
N LEU A 327 7.42 -1.75 20.78
CA LEU A 327 6.08 -1.22 20.89
C LEU A 327 6.00 -0.25 22.05
N SER A 328 5.57 0.99 21.78
CA SER A 328 5.31 1.98 22.82
C SER A 328 3.92 1.80 23.42
N ASP A 329 3.68 2.44 24.57
CA ASP A 329 2.35 2.53 25.18
C ASP A 329 1.41 3.50 24.43
N SER A 330 1.91 4.21 23.42
CA SER A 330 1.11 5.17 22.65
C SER A 330 0.14 4.48 21.70
N SER A 331 -1.14 4.81 21.88
CA SER A 331 -2.22 4.42 20.98
C SER A 331 -3.32 5.47 20.97
N ILE A 332 -4.09 5.50 19.88
CA ILE A 332 -5.29 6.33 19.76
C ILE A 332 -6.37 5.55 19.02
N GLU A 333 -7.60 5.60 19.52
CA GLU A 333 -8.74 4.99 18.86
C GLU A 333 -9.06 5.72 17.55
N ILE A 334 -9.13 4.96 16.48
CA ILE A 334 -9.60 5.38 15.16
C ILE A 334 -10.40 4.20 14.63
N PRO A 335 -11.68 4.35 14.27
CA PRO A 335 -12.46 3.24 13.73
C PRO A 335 -11.81 2.66 12.47
N GLU A 336 -11.68 1.34 12.38
CA GLU A 336 -11.15 0.56 11.23
C GLU A 336 -10.11 1.31 10.36
N PRO A 337 -8.92 1.67 10.88
CA PRO A 337 -7.93 2.42 10.13
C PRO A 337 -7.25 1.49 9.13
N VAL A 338 -7.08 1.94 7.88
CA VAL A 338 -6.64 1.08 6.78
C VAL A 338 -5.45 1.60 5.98
N CYS A 339 -5.15 2.90 6.05
CA CYS A 339 -3.98 3.49 5.43
C CYS A 339 -3.45 4.66 6.28
N VAL A 340 -2.13 4.79 6.35
CA VAL A 340 -1.44 5.94 6.95
C VAL A 340 -0.65 6.65 5.85
N ALA A 341 -0.79 7.96 5.72
CA ALA A 341 -0.05 8.77 4.76
C ALA A 341 0.62 9.96 5.45
N PHE A 342 1.88 10.17 5.11
CA PHE A 342 2.67 11.34 5.49
C PHE A 342 2.97 12.17 4.25
N GLU A 343 3.08 13.47 4.44
CA GLU A 343 3.66 14.38 3.44
C GLU A 343 5.16 14.14 3.24
#